data_AF-A0A6P7HRN8-F1
#
_entry.id   AF-A0A6P7HRN8-F1
#
_cell.length_a   1.000
_cell.length_b   1.000
_cell.length_c   1.000
_cell.angle_alpha   90.00
_cell.angle_beta   90.00
_cell.angle_gamma   90.00
#
_symmetry.space_group_name_H-M   'P 1'
#
loop_
_entity.id
_entity.type
_entity.pdbx_description
1 polymer ?
#
loop_
_entity_poly.entity_id
_entity_poly.type
_entity_poly.pdbx_seq_one_letter_code
_entity_poly.pdbx_strand_id
1 'polypeptide(L)'
;MHPNTVMLAVVLLGNLMLPFTTAQNAGFVKSPLSETKLTGDTFELYCEVVGNPVPEIQWWYAEVNRADSFKQLWDGARKRRVSINTAYGTNGVSVLGITRLTLEDSGTYECRASNDPRRNDLRQNPAITWIRAQATISVLQKPKINASDQIILSVDSPKPVTLVCNLTTAHTPHKESFWMKNGQEISNTRTEHANTAYRINKPRADDSGEYMCVYTFETAPNANATIEVKATPAITGHKRSENKNEGENAMLYCKSVGYPHPTWTWRKVDGTSYTEIDNSTGRVFITNRDNYTELNIVNLDINTDPGVYECNATNAIGNTAQTTILRVRSNLAPLWPFLGVLAEIIILVVIIVVYEKRKRPDDILDDDEPAGPMKTNSTNNHKDKNIRQRNTK
;
A
#
# COMPACT_ATOMS: atom_id res chain seq x y z
N MET A 1 -41.20 -60.00 91.44
CA MET A 1 -40.36 -59.24 92.38
C MET A 1 -39.60 -58.19 91.59
N HIS A 2 -39.89 -56.93 91.92
CA HIS A 2 -39.11 -55.71 91.69
C HIS A 2 -38.75 -55.21 90.28
N PRO A 3 -38.68 -53.86 90.15
CA PRO A 3 -38.89 -53.10 88.92
C PRO A 3 -37.56 -52.51 88.41
N ASN A 4 -37.57 -51.75 87.31
CA ASN A 4 -36.91 -50.44 87.28
C ASN A 4 -37.17 -49.68 85.97
N THR A 5 -37.35 -48.39 86.19
CA THR A 5 -37.79 -47.32 85.31
C THR A 5 -36.62 -46.62 84.61
N VAL A 6 -36.91 -46.15 83.38
CA VAL A 6 -36.49 -44.86 82.77
C VAL A 6 -35.03 -44.67 82.29
N MET A 7 -34.86 -44.43 80.98
CA MET A 7 -34.35 -43.14 80.47
C MET A 7 -34.50 -43.01 78.95
N LEU A 8 -34.97 -41.82 78.54
CA LEU A 8 -35.02 -41.33 77.16
C LEU A 8 -33.60 -41.21 76.57
N ALA A 9 -33.44 -41.60 75.31
CA ALA A 9 -32.43 -41.03 74.41
C ALA A 9 -33.11 -40.66 73.09
N VAL A 10 -33.40 -39.37 72.93
CA VAL A 10 -33.81 -38.80 71.64
C VAL A 10 -32.56 -38.69 70.79
N VAL A 11 -32.39 -39.58 69.82
CA VAL A 11 -31.37 -39.45 68.79
C VAL A 11 -31.94 -38.58 67.68
N LEU A 12 -31.48 -37.33 67.62
CA LEU A 12 -31.65 -36.46 66.46
C LEU A 12 -30.90 -37.08 65.28
N LEU A 13 -31.61 -37.81 64.43
CA LEU A 13 -31.15 -38.16 63.08
C LEU A 13 -31.16 -36.88 62.25
N GLY A 14 -30.03 -36.16 62.25
CA GLY A 14 -29.75 -35.17 61.23
C GLY A 14 -29.71 -35.86 59.88
N ASN A 15 -30.78 -35.69 59.08
CA ASN A 15 -30.78 -36.10 57.68
C ASN A 15 -29.74 -35.26 56.93
N LEU A 16 -28.54 -35.82 56.77
CA LEU A 16 -27.61 -35.38 55.73
C LEU A 16 -28.26 -35.73 54.38
N MET A 17 -29.04 -34.79 53.84
CA MET A 17 -29.46 -34.83 52.44
C MET A 17 -28.21 -34.61 51.59
N LEU A 18 -27.56 -35.70 51.20
CA LEU A 18 -26.57 -35.67 50.13
C LEU A 18 -27.30 -35.22 48.86
N PRO A 19 -26.79 -34.22 48.11
CA PRO A 19 -27.40 -33.85 46.84
C PRO A 19 -27.33 -35.05 45.89
N PHE A 20 -28.48 -35.53 45.44
CA PHE A 20 -28.57 -36.54 44.38
C PHE A 20 -28.07 -35.90 43.08
N THR A 21 -26.79 -36.08 42.76
CA THR A 21 -26.27 -35.71 41.45
C THR A 21 -26.76 -36.76 40.45
N THR A 22 -27.69 -36.38 39.56
CA THR A 22 -28.17 -37.27 38.51
C THR A 22 -27.04 -37.59 37.55
N ALA A 23 -26.76 -38.88 37.34
CA ALA A 23 -25.83 -39.32 36.31
C ALA A 23 -26.29 -38.85 34.93
N GLN A 24 -25.35 -38.33 34.13
CA GLN A 24 -25.63 -37.82 32.79
C GLN A 24 -24.60 -38.43 31.84
N ASN A 25 -25.07 -39.05 30.75
CA ASN A 25 -24.20 -39.63 29.72
C ASN A 25 -23.36 -38.55 29.03
N ALA A 26 -22.17 -38.94 28.55
CA ALA A 26 -21.29 -38.05 27.79
C ALA A 26 -21.97 -37.51 26.52
N GLY A 27 -21.75 -36.23 26.21
CA GLY A 27 -22.16 -35.58 24.96
C GLY A 27 -21.15 -34.53 24.50
N PHE A 28 -21.06 -34.28 23.18
CA PHE A 28 -20.21 -33.23 22.62
C PHE A 28 -20.88 -31.87 22.70
N VAL A 29 -20.15 -30.87 23.19
CA VAL A 29 -20.48 -29.44 23.07
C VAL A 29 -19.75 -28.84 21.86
N LYS A 30 -18.48 -29.21 21.69
CA LYS A 30 -17.65 -28.80 20.56
C LYS A 30 -16.88 -29.99 20.02
N SER A 31 -16.99 -30.21 18.72
CA SER A 31 -16.28 -31.28 17.99
C SER A 31 -15.10 -30.70 17.21
N PRO A 32 -14.06 -31.49 16.95
CA PRO A 32 -12.95 -31.07 16.11
C PRO A 32 -13.42 -30.82 14.66
N LEU A 33 -12.74 -29.92 13.96
CA LEU A 33 -13.07 -29.52 12.59
C LEU A 33 -11.93 -29.91 11.64
N SER A 34 -12.28 -30.42 10.46
CA SER A 34 -11.31 -30.79 9.42
C SER A 34 -10.63 -29.54 8.84
N GLU A 35 -9.32 -29.63 8.58
CA GLU A 35 -8.53 -28.51 8.05
C GLU A 35 -7.50 -28.97 7.00
N THR A 36 -7.17 -28.08 6.06
CA THR A 36 -6.04 -28.24 5.15
C THR A 36 -4.91 -27.30 5.57
N LYS A 37 -3.70 -27.83 5.71
CA LYS A 37 -2.49 -27.10 6.14
C LYS A 37 -1.33 -27.34 5.20
N LEU A 38 -0.30 -26.52 5.29
CA LEU A 38 0.96 -26.72 4.59
C LEU A 38 2.01 -27.35 5.52
N THR A 39 3.01 -28.02 4.94
CA THR A 39 4.17 -28.50 5.69
C THR A 39 4.86 -27.35 6.43
N GLY A 40 5.20 -27.58 7.70
CA GLY A 40 5.80 -26.58 8.59
C GLY A 40 4.78 -25.78 9.42
N ASP A 41 3.49 -25.81 9.05
CA ASP A 41 2.43 -25.13 9.80
C ASP A 41 2.17 -25.80 11.16
N THR A 42 1.15 -25.30 11.87
CA THR A 42 0.59 -25.87 13.10
C THR A 42 -0.93 -25.91 12.97
N PHE A 43 -1.57 -26.95 13.52
CA PHE A 43 -3.01 -26.98 13.69
C PHE A 43 -3.37 -27.29 15.15
N GLU A 44 -4.59 -26.91 15.53
CA GLU A 44 -5.18 -27.24 16.82
C GLU A 44 -6.60 -27.78 16.62
N LEU A 45 -6.88 -28.95 17.19
CA LEU A 45 -8.20 -29.54 17.21
C LEU A 45 -8.81 -29.41 18.60
N TYR A 46 -10.04 -28.90 18.64
CA TYR A 46 -10.77 -28.62 19.86
C TYR A 46 -11.81 -29.69 20.12
N CYS A 47 -11.89 -30.18 21.36
CA CYS A 47 -12.91 -31.11 21.79
C CYS A 47 -13.45 -30.69 23.16
N GLU A 48 -14.76 -30.47 23.25
CA GLU A 48 -15.45 -30.15 24.50
C GLU A 48 -16.61 -31.10 24.71
N VAL A 49 -16.69 -31.67 25.91
CA VAL A 49 -17.68 -32.67 26.29
C VAL A 49 -18.31 -32.37 27.64
N VAL A 50 -19.57 -32.74 27.77
CA VAL A 50 -20.37 -32.63 29.00
C VAL A 50 -20.78 -34.02 29.47
N GLY A 51 -20.95 -34.19 30.78
CA GLY A 51 -21.42 -35.43 31.38
C GLY A 51 -21.19 -35.41 32.89
N ASN A 52 -21.89 -36.29 33.61
CA ASN A 52 -21.71 -36.48 35.05
C ASN A 52 -21.53 -37.97 35.35
N PRO A 53 -20.32 -38.42 35.76
CA PRO A 53 -19.11 -37.62 35.98
C PRO A 53 -18.56 -37.01 34.67
N VAL A 54 -17.70 -35.98 34.80
CA VAL A 54 -17.10 -35.30 33.65
C VAL A 54 -16.34 -36.32 32.79
N PRO A 55 -16.65 -36.42 31.47
CA PRO A 55 -16.04 -37.46 30.63
C PRO A 55 -14.53 -37.28 30.46
N GLU A 56 -13.79 -38.38 30.55
CA GLU A 56 -12.36 -38.41 30.22
C GLU A 56 -12.19 -38.34 28.70
N ILE A 57 -11.24 -37.51 28.24
CA ILE A 57 -10.99 -37.29 26.81
C ILE A 57 -9.69 -37.96 26.37
N GLN A 58 -9.72 -38.60 25.20
CA GLN A 58 -8.56 -39.18 24.53
C GLN A 58 -8.51 -38.79 23.06
N TRP A 59 -7.30 -38.58 22.54
CA TRP A 59 -7.07 -38.36 21.13
C TRP A 59 -6.51 -39.61 20.46
N TRP A 60 -7.03 -39.90 19.28
CA TRP A 60 -6.64 -41.03 18.44
C TRP A 60 -6.36 -40.55 17.02
N TYR A 61 -5.48 -41.26 16.31
CA TYR A 61 -5.07 -40.92 14.96
C TYR A 61 -5.05 -42.14 14.05
N ALA A 62 -5.56 -41.98 12.84
CA ALA A 62 -5.48 -42.96 11.76
C ALA A 62 -4.90 -42.29 10.49
N GLU A 63 -4.01 -42.99 9.80
CA GLU A 63 -3.46 -42.55 8.50
C GLU A 63 -4.57 -42.54 7.44
N VAL A 64 -4.46 -41.66 6.43
CA VAL A 64 -5.47 -41.49 5.36
C VAL A 64 -5.94 -42.81 4.73
N ASN A 65 -5.04 -43.78 4.55
CA ASN A 65 -5.32 -45.06 3.89
C ASN A 65 -5.61 -46.21 4.88
N ARG A 66 -5.70 -45.94 6.18
CA ARG A 66 -5.92 -46.94 7.23
C ARG A 66 -6.86 -46.42 8.32
N ALA A 67 -8.04 -45.95 7.92
CA ALA A 67 -9.04 -45.39 8.82
C ALA A 67 -9.45 -46.36 9.95
N ASP A 68 -9.32 -47.69 9.75
CA ASP A 68 -9.69 -48.68 10.75
C ASP A 68 -8.59 -48.93 11.82
N SER A 69 -7.38 -48.38 11.66
CA SER A 69 -6.24 -48.62 12.56
C SER A 69 -5.89 -47.39 13.41
N PHE A 70 -6.83 -46.91 14.22
CA PHE A 70 -6.59 -45.80 15.13
C PHE A 70 -5.53 -46.14 16.18
N LYS A 71 -4.54 -45.27 16.35
CA LYS A 71 -3.52 -45.30 17.40
C LYS A 71 -3.74 -44.15 18.36
N GLN A 72 -3.65 -44.41 19.66
CA GLN A 72 -3.78 -43.36 20.66
C GLN A 72 -2.62 -42.36 20.54
N LEU A 73 -2.94 -41.07 20.66
CA LEU A 73 -1.97 -39.98 20.77
C LEU A 73 -1.81 -39.58 22.24
N TRP A 74 -0.61 -39.17 22.60
CA TRP A 74 -0.28 -38.64 23.92
C TRP A 74 0.60 -37.41 23.79
N ASP A 75 0.65 -36.62 24.86
CA ASP A 75 1.47 -35.42 24.93
C ASP A 75 2.95 -35.74 24.71
N GLY A 76 3.63 -34.95 23.88
CA GLY A 76 5.04 -35.17 23.53
C GLY A 76 5.30 -36.24 22.45
N ALA A 77 4.25 -36.87 21.89
CA ALA A 77 4.39 -37.80 20.78
C ALA A 77 5.02 -37.15 19.52
N ARG A 78 5.45 -37.99 18.57
CA ARG A 78 6.08 -37.58 17.29
C ARG A 78 7.26 -36.62 17.47
N LYS A 79 8.27 -37.03 18.25
CA LYS A 79 9.44 -36.20 18.58
C LYS A 79 9.05 -34.85 19.21
N ARG A 80 8.11 -34.86 20.18
CA ARG A 80 7.62 -33.68 20.90
C ARG A 80 6.92 -32.63 20.03
N ARG A 81 6.31 -33.04 18.93
CA ARG A 81 5.50 -32.14 18.08
C ARG A 81 4.04 -32.07 18.52
N VAL A 82 3.56 -33.15 19.13
CA VAL A 82 2.19 -33.25 19.67
C VAL A 82 2.12 -32.61 21.04
N SER A 83 1.15 -31.71 21.23
CA SER A 83 0.74 -31.17 22.53
C SER A 83 -0.71 -31.51 22.81
N ILE A 84 -1.03 -31.98 24.01
CA ILE A 84 -2.40 -32.25 24.43
C ILE A 84 -2.68 -31.54 25.75
N ASN A 85 -3.45 -30.46 25.68
CA ASN A 85 -3.84 -29.67 26.84
C ASN A 85 -5.28 -30.01 27.21
N THR A 86 -5.49 -30.63 28.38
CA THR A 86 -6.82 -31.03 28.84
C THR A 86 -7.13 -30.39 30.19
N ALA A 87 -8.31 -29.79 30.31
CA ALA A 87 -8.82 -29.20 31.53
C ALA A 87 -10.18 -29.83 31.88
N TYR A 88 -10.33 -30.22 33.15
CA TYR A 88 -11.57 -30.79 33.68
C TYR A 88 -12.19 -29.80 34.66
N GLY A 89 -13.35 -29.25 34.29
CA GLY A 89 -14.16 -28.35 35.11
C GLY A 89 -15.59 -28.88 35.24
N THR A 90 -16.60 -28.05 34.96
CA THR A 90 -17.97 -28.53 34.74
C THR A 90 -18.09 -29.35 33.46
N ASN A 91 -17.25 -29.01 32.47
CA ASN A 91 -17.09 -29.70 31.20
C ASN A 91 -15.65 -30.24 31.11
N GLY A 92 -15.45 -31.26 30.28
CA GLY A 92 -14.11 -31.66 29.83
C GLY A 92 -13.76 -30.89 28.57
N VAL A 93 -12.62 -30.20 28.56
CA VAL A 93 -12.09 -29.50 27.36
C VAL A 93 -10.70 -30.04 27.06
N SER A 94 -10.45 -30.44 25.82
CA SER A 94 -9.15 -30.88 25.35
C SER A 94 -8.78 -30.23 24.03
N VAL A 95 -7.53 -29.80 23.90
CA VAL A 95 -6.97 -29.24 22.67
C VAL A 95 -5.76 -30.08 22.26
N LEU A 96 -5.83 -30.67 21.07
CA LEU A 96 -4.72 -31.36 20.42
C LEU A 96 -4.02 -30.42 19.46
N GLY A 97 -2.77 -30.08 19.74
CA GLY A 97 -1.90 -29.30 18.85
C GLY A 97 -0.84 -30.18 18.20
N ILE A 98 -0.56 -29.97 16.91
CA ILE A 98 0.64 -30.55 16.25
C ILE A 98 1.39 -29.45 15.54
N THR A 99 2.65 -29.25 15.95
CA THR A 99 3.56 -28.26 15.37
C THR A 99 4.48 -28.86 14.31
N ARG A 100 4.98 -28.02 13.40
CA ARG A 100 5.96 -28.38 12.35
C ARG A 100 5.46 -29.56 11.52
N LEU A 101 4.31 -29.38 10.88
CA LEU A 101 3.63 -30.46 10.17
C LEU A 101 4.48 -31.06 9.05
N THR A 102 4.42 -32.38 8.92
CA THR A 102 4.95 -33.15 7.79
C THR A 102 3.80 -33.78 7.02
N LEU A 103 4.07 -34.28 5.80
CA LEU A 103 3.04 -34.97 4.99
C LEU A 103 2.43 -36.18 5.71
N GLU A 104 3.21 -36.84 6.56
CA GLU A 104 2.78 -37.97 7.40
C GLU A 104 1.78 -37.60 8.50
N ASP A 105 1.63 -36.31 8.80
CA ASP A 105 0.63 -35.85 9.77
C ASP A 105 -0.78 -35.75 9.14
N SER A 106 -0.92 -36.02 7.83
CA SER A 106 -2.22 -36.13 7.16
C SER A 106 -2.96 -37.39 7.60
N GLY A 107 -4.23 -37.25 7.98
CA GLY A 107 -5.04 -38.37 8.43
C GLY A 107 -6.28 -37.95 9.20
N THR A 108 -6.95 -38.93 9.79
CA THR A 108 -8.14 -38.74 10.60
C THR A 108 -7.77 -38.72 12.07
N TYR A 109 -8.11 -37.63 12.75
CA TYR A 109 -7.96 -37.42 14.18
C TYR A 109 -9.31 -37.60 14.84
N GLU A 110 -9.36 -38.34 15.94
CA GLU A 110 -10.59 -38.69 16.63
C GLU A 110 -10.49 -38.31 18.11
N CYS A 111 -11.40 -37.46 18.56
CA CYS A 111 -11.66 -37.24 19.97
C CYS A 111 -12.61 -38.34 20.47
N ARG A 112 -12.16 -39.12 21.46
CA ARG A 112 -12.99 -40.10 22.17
C ARG A 112 -13.24 -39.59 23.59
N ALA A 113 -14.48 -39.61 24.03
CA ALA A 113 -14.82 -39.30 25.42
C ALA A 113 -15.71 -40.37 26.06
N SER A 114 -15.49 -40.64 27.34
CA SER A 114 -16.30 -41.58 28.10
C SER A 114 -16.35 -41.21 29.58
N ASN A 115 -17.54 -41.32 30.16
CA ASN A 115 -17.77 -41.26 31.59
C ASN A 115 -18.37 -42.57 32.15
N ASP A 116 -18.23 -43.68 31.41
CA ASP A 116 -18.67 -44.99 31.91
C ASP A 116 -17.77 -45.42 33.09
N PRO A 117 -18.32 -45.65 34.29
CA PRO A 117 -17.54 -46.05 35.46
C PRO A 117 -16.82 -47.39 35.28
N ARG A 118 -17.26 -48.25 34.35
CA ARG A 118 -16.64 -49.55 34.03
C ARG A 118 -15.46 -49.44 33.08
N ARG A 119 -15.15 -48.23 32.58
CA ARG A 119 -14.03 -47.97 31.66
C ARG A 119 -12.70 -48.57 32.11
N ASN A 120 -12.45 -48.61 33.41
CA ASN A 120 -11.20 -49.11 34.00
C ASN A 120 -11.33 -50.53 34.59
N ASP A 121 -12.47 -51.20 34.48
CA ASP A 121 -12.65 -52.56 35.01
C ASP A 121 -12.13 -53.61 34.03
N LEU A 122 -10.89 -54.08 34.27
CA LEU A 122 -10.20 -55.06 33.45
C LEU A 122 -10.80 -56.49 33.54
N ARG A 123 -11.81 -56.71 34.40
CA ARG A 123 -12.37 -58.05 34.66
C ARG A 123 -13.57 -58.39 33.79
N GLN A 124 -14.18 -57.42 33.12
CA GLN A 124 -15.32 -57.61 32.22
C GLN A 124 -14.92 -57.33 30.76
N ASN A 125 -15.61 -57.97 29.82
CA ASN A 125 -15.44 -57.67 28.40
C ASN A 125 -15.75 -56.16 28.19
N PRO A 126 -14.82 -55.35 27.66
CA PRO A 126 -14.93 -53.89 27.70
C PRO A 126 -16.01 -53.41 26.72
N ALA A 127 -17.27 -53.38 27.16
CA ALA A 127 -18.34 -52.64 26.49
C ALA A 127 -18.30 -51.17 26.92
N ILE A 128 -17.13 -50.53 26.81
CA ILE A 128 -16.94 -49.13 27.19
C ILE A 128 -17.65 -48.28 26.15
N THR A 129 -18.65 -47.51 26.58
CA THR A 129 -19.33 -46.56 25.69
C THR A 129 -18.47 -45.31 25.52
N TRP A 130 -17.83 -45.21 24.36
CA TRP A 130 -17.11 -44.01 23.91
C TRP A 130 -17.96 -43.24 22.92
N ILE A 131 -18.23 -41.96 23.19
CA ILE A 131 -18.65 -41.03 22.13
C ILE A 131 -17.42 -40.63 21.31
N ARG A 132 -17.59 -40.46 20.01
CA ARG A 132 -16.48 -40.19 19.07
C ARG A 132 -16.82 -39.04 18.14
N ALA A 133 -15.85 -38.15 17.92
CA ALA A 133 -15.94 -37.10 16.92
C ALA A 133 -14.62 -37.03 16.14
N GLN A 134 -14.71 -36.98 14.82
CA GLN A 134 -13.57 -37.08 13.92
C GLN A 134 -13.35 -35.78 13.14
N ALA A 135 -12.09 -35.49 12.83
CA ALA A 135 -11.67 -34.44 11.91
C ALA A 135 -10.53 -34.96 11.02
N THR A 136 -10.57 -34.60 9.74
CA THR A 136 -9.53 -34.95 8.78
C THR A 136 -8.59 -33.78 8.60
N ILE A 137 -7.29 -34.02 8.78
CA ILE A 137 -6.25 -33.04 8.45
C ILE A 137 -5.59 -33.47 7.15
N SER A 138 -5.55 -32.57 6.18
CA SER A 138 -4.81 -32.73 4.93
C SER A 138 -3.60 -31.81 4.94
N VAL A 139 -2.38 -32.38 4.94
CA VAL A 139 -1.14 -31.62 4.90
C VAL A 139 -0.58 -31.65 3.49
N LEU A 140 -0.56 -30.49 2.83
CA LEU A 140 0.01 -30.31 1.50
C LEU A 140 1.46 -29.84 1.60
N GLN A 141 2.28 -30.22 0.63
CA GLN A 141 3.66 -29.76 0.56
C GLN A 141 3.68 -28.24 0.31
N LYS A 142 4.35 -27.48 1.20
CA LYS A 142 4.54 -26.05 0.97
C LYS A 142 5.40 -25.86 -0.29
N PRO A 143 4.92 -25.11 -1.29
CA PRO A 143 5.67 -24.91 -2.52
C PRO A 143 6.91 -24.06 -2.28
N LYS A 144 8.03 -24.43 -2.90
CA LYS A 144 9.27 -23.66 -2.87
C LYS A 144 9.55 -23.03 -4.22
N ILE A 145 9.62 -21.71 -4.23
CA ILE A 145 9.91 -20.91 -5.41
C ILE A 145 11.33 -20.37 -5.29
N ASN A 146 12.16 -20.64 -6.31
CA ASN A 146 13.48 -20.03 -6.45
C ASN A 146 13.34 -18.83 -7.40
N ALA A 147 13.45 -17.63 -6.85
CA ALA A 147 13.34 -16.38 -7.59
C ALA A 147 14.72 -15.75 -7.81
N SER A 148 14.90 -14.99 -8.90
CA SER A 148 16.10 -14.20 -9.12
C SER A 148 16.26 -13.10 -8.05
N ASP A 149 17.49 -12.70 -7.76
CA ASP A 149 17.77 -11.63 -6.81
C ASP A 149 17.22 -10.27 -7.26
N GLN A 150 17.21 -9.31 -6.33
CA GLN A 150 16.89 -7.91 -6.62
C GLN A 150 17.79 -7.34 -7.73
N ILE A 151 17.24 -6.40 -8.51
CA ILE A 151 17.94 -5.80 -9.66
C ILE A 151 17.89 -4.28 -9.57
N ILE A 152 19.00 -3.61 -9.86
CA ILE A 152 19.07 -2.14 -9.94
C ILE A 152 19.17 -1.74 -11.41
N LEU A 153 18.22 -0.94 -11.88
CA LEU A 153 18.20 -0.39 -13.22
C LEU A 153 19.19 0.78 -13.33
N SER A 154 20.07 0.72 -14.34
CA SER A 154 20.99 1.81 -14.66
C SER A 154 20.35 2.75 -15.68
N VAL A 155 20.36 4.05 -15.38
CA VAL A 155 19.86 5.09 -16.29
C VAL A 155 20.81 5.32 -17.46
N ASP A 156 22.12 5.23 -17.22
CA ASP A 156 23.15 5.57 -18.21
C ASP A 156 23.41 4.44 -19.22
N SER A 157 23.07 3.19 -18.88
CA SER A 157 23.24 2.04 -19.76
C SER A 157 22.06 1.06 -19.63
N PRO A 158 20.92 1.37 -20.27
CA PRO A 158 19.72 0.54 -20.18
C PRO A 158 19.93 -0.77 -20.94
N LYS A 159 20.37 -1.82 -20.23
CA LYS A 159 20.47 -3.18 -20.74
C LYS A 159 19.19 -3.95 -20.41
N PRO A 160 18.68 -4.79 -21.32
CA PRO A 160 17.54 -5.64 -21.02
C PRO A 160 17.76 -6.48 -19.76
N VAL A 161 16.74 -6.59 -18.92
CA VAL A 161 16.76 -7.34 -17.67
C VAL A 161 15.74 -8.47 -17.75
N THR A 162 16.06 -9.63 -17.17
CA THR A 162 15.13 -10.77 -17.08
C THR A 162 14.97 -11.18 -15.62
N LEU A 163 13.73 -11.18 -15.13
CA LEU A 163 13.32 -11.74 -13.84
C LEU A 163 12.98 -13.21 -14.04
N VAL A 164 13.36 -14.08 -13.11
CA VAL A 164 13.16 -15.53 -13.26
C VAL A 164 12.56 -16.10 -11.99
N CYS A 165 11.55 -16.96 -12.14
CA CYS A 165 11.03 -17.80 -11.06
C CYS A 165 10.96 -19.26 -11.50
N ASN A 166 11.34 -20.15 -10.59
CA ASN A 166 11.28 -21.60 -10.76
C ASN A 166 10.58 -22.23 -9.55
N LEU A 167 9.46 -22.90 -9.80
CA LEU A 167 8.78 -23.72 -8.79
C LEU A 167 9.47 -25.09 -8.67
N THR A 168 10.30 -25.25 -7.64
CA THR A 168 11.22 -26.39 -7.49
C THR A 168 10.63 -27.60 -6.78
N THR A 169 9.66 -27.39 -5.89
CA THR A 169 9.01 -28.47 -5.13
C THR A 169 7.52 -28.20 -5.06
N ALA A 170 6.75 -28.96 -5.84
CA ALA A 170 5.32 -29.07 -5.70
C ALA A 170 4.96 -30.55 -5.86
N HIS A 171 4.32 -31.13 -4.83
CA HIS A 171 3.68 -32.45 -4.96
C HIS A 171 2.24 -32.31 -5.46
N THR A 172 1.71 -31.09 -5.44
CA THR A 172 0.40 -30.72 -5.96
C THR A 172 0.54 -30.26 -7.41
N PRO A 173 -0.34 -30.74 -8.33
CA PRO A 173 -0.35 -30.29 -9.71
C PRO A 173 -0.40 -28.76 -9.80
N HIS A 174 0.64 -28.19 -10.40
CA HIS A 174 0.68 -26.78 -10.77
C HIS A 174 -0.31 -26.54 -11.90
N LYS A 175 -1.14 -25.50 -11.77
CA LYS A 175 -2.16 -25.16 -12.76
C LYS A 175 -1.65 -24.10 -13.73
N GLU A 176 -1.28 -22.93 -13.21
CA GLU A 176 -0.78 -21.82 -14.01
C GLU A 176 0.11 -20.89 -13.16
N SER A 177 1.01 -20.17 -13.81
CA SER A 177 1.85 -19.13 -13.24
C SER A 177 1.70 -17.83 -14.02
N PHE A 178 1.85 -16.69 -13.34
CA PHE A 178 1.76 -15.36 -13.94
C PHE A 178 2.58 -14.35 -13.15
N TRP A 179 2.81 -13.18 -13.75
CA TRP A 179 3.56 -12.10 -13.13
C TRP A 179 2.65 -10.97 -12.68
N MET A 180 2.98 -10.37 -11.55
CA MET A 180 2.38 -9.15 -11.05
C MET A 180 3.46 -8.08 -10.85
N LYS A 181 3.06 -6.81 -10.97
CA LYS A 181 3.87 -5.64 -10.65
C LYS A 181 3.04 -4.71 -9.77
N ASN A 182 3.57 -4.35 -8.59
CA ASN A 182 2.92 -3.43 -7.64
C ASN A 182 1.45 -3.84 -7.34
N GLY A 183 1.20 -5.14 -7.16
CA GLY A 183 -0.12 -5.70 -6.86
C GLY A 183 -1.06 -5.88 -8.06
N GLN A 184 -0.66 -5.51 -9.28
CA GLN A 184 -1.46 -5.69 -10.50
C GLN A 184 -0.87 -6.77 -11.40
N GLU A 185 -1.73 -7.62 -11.95
CA GLU A 185 -1.32 -8.67 -12.90
C GLU A 185 -0.83 -8.06 -14.23
N ILE A 186 0.31 -8.54 -14.70
CA ILE A 186 0.87 -8.18 -15.99
C ILE A 186 0.17 -9.03 -17.07
N SER A 187 -0.53 -8.36 -17.99
CA SER A 187 -1.27 -9.02 -19.07
C SER A 187 -0.37 -9.93 -19.91
N ASN A 188 -0.93 -11.03 -20.40
CA ASN A 188 -0.26 -12.00 -21.28
C ASN A 188 0.98 -12.67 -20.66
N THR A 189 1.03 -12.82 -19.34
CA THR A 189 2.10 -13.55 -18.64
C THR A 189 1.66 -14.90 -18.05
N ARG A 190 0.35 -15.23 -18.15
CA ARG A 190 -0.20 -16.52 -17.72
C ARG A 190 0.37 -17.66 -18.56
N THR A 191 0.84 -18.70 -17.90
CA THR A 191 1.40 -19.90 -18.52
C THR A 191 1.25 -21.12 -17.62
N GLU A 192 1.17 -22.32 -18.18
CA GLU A 192 1.16 -23.58 -17.43
C GLU A 192 2.57 -24.01 -16.99
N HIS A 193 3.61 -23.22 -17.30
CA HIS A 193 4.98 -23.55 -16.95
C HIS A 193 5.31 -23.24 -15.48
N ALA A 194 5.99 -24.18 -14.83
CA ALA A 194 6.60 -24.02 -13.51
C ALA A 194 7.82 -23.07 -13.52
N ASN A 195 8.50 -22.99 -14.67
CA ASN A 195 9.60 -22.06 -14.92
C ASN A 195 9.08 -20.89 -15.73
N THR A 196 9.12 -19.69 -15.16
CA THR A 196 8.63 -18.48 -15.81
C THR A 196 9.67 -17.37 -15.73
N ALA A 197 9.71 -16.54 -16.78
CA ALA A 197 10.62 -15.43 -16.87
C ALA A 197 9.90 -14.20 -17.43
N TYR A 198 10.17 -13.03 -16.85
CA TYR A 198 9.65 -11.76 -17.32
C TYR A 198 10.79 -10.86 -17.77
N ARG A 199 10.75 -10.43 -19.03
CA ARG A 199 11.84 -9.66 -19.64
C ARG A 199 11.44 -8.19 -19.84
N ILE A 200 12.23 -7.29 -19.25
CA ILE A 200 12.15 -5.85 -19.43
C ILE A 200 13.16 -5.46 -20.52
N ASN A 201 12.68 -5.19 -21.73
CA ASN A 201 13.55 -4.97 -22.91
C ASN A 201 14.24 -3.60 -22.91
N LYS A 202 13.54 -2.56 -22.46
CA LYS A 202 14.06 -1.18 -22.45
C LYS A 202 13.81 -0.57 -21.07
N PRO A 203 14.61 -0.95 -20.05
CA PRO A 203 14.30 -0.57 -18.68
C PRO A 203 14.31 0.94 -18.48
N ARG A 204 13.29 1.42 -17.78
CA ARG A 204 13.12 2.81 -17.34
C ARG A 204 12.87 2.84 -15.83
N ALA A 205 12.99 4.01 -15.22
CA ALA A 205 12.64 4.19 -13.82
C ALA A 205 11.17 3.80 -13.52
N ASP A 206 10.26 3.95 -14.49
CA ASP A 206 8.86 3.49 -14.37
C ASP A 206 8.73 1.96 -14.32
N ASP A 207 9.69 1.21 -14.86
CA ASP A 207 9.73 -0.26 -14.77
C ASP A 207 10.20 -0.76 -13.40
N SER A 208 10.63 0.13 -12.50
CA SER A 208 10.98 -0.26 -11.13
C SER A 208 9.72 -0.49 -10.28
N GLY A 209 9.86 -1.32 -9.25
CA GLY A 209 8.78 -1.73 -8.36
C GLY A 209 8.96 -3.14 -7.82
N GLU A 210 7.93 -3.63 -7.16
CA GLU A 210 7.87 -5.00 -6.65
C GLU A 210 7.24 -5.90 -7.71
N TYR A 211 8.03 -6.81 -8.24
CA TYR A 211 7.57 -7.85 -9.15
C TYR A 211 7.29 -9.11 -8.36
N MET A 212 6.23 -9.81 -8.70
CA MET A 212 5.87 -11.06 -8.02
C MET A 212 5.46 -12.11 -9.04
N CYS A 213 6.08 -13.27 -9.00
CA CYS A 213 5.60 -14.43 -9.72
C CYS A 213 4.61 -15.18 -8.82
N VAL A 214 3.42 -15.46 -9.36
CA VAL A 214 2.34 -16.15 -8.65
C VAL A 214 2.13 -17.50 -9.32
N TYR A 215 1.97 -18.53 -8.50
CA TYR A 215 1.67 -19.90 -8.89
C TYR A 215 0.34 -20.30 -8.27
N THR A 216 -0.54 -20.83 -9.10
CA THR A 216 -1.81 -21.40 -8.65
C THR A 216 -1.79 -22.91 -8.79
N PHE A 217 -2.59 -23.57 -7.97
CA PHE A 217 -2.67 -25.02 -7.89
C PHE A 217 -4.13 -25.45 -7.91
N GLU A 218 -4.40 -26.71 -8.28
CA GLU A 218 -5.77 -27.24 -8.31
C GLU A 218 -6.39 -27.35 -6.91
N THR A 219 -5.58 -27.78 -5.94
CA THR A 219 -6.04 -28.16 -4.60
C THR A 219 -5.23 -27.53 -3.47
N ALA A 220 -4.20 -26.74 -3.80
CA ALA A 220 -3.35 -26.06 -2.83
C ALA A 220 -3.55 -24.54 -2.87
N PRO A 221 -3.30 -23.84 -1.76
CA PRO A 221 -3.23 -22.38 -1.76
C PRO A 221 -2.21 -21.85 -2.76
N ASN A 222 -2.47 -20.65 -3.29
CA ASN A 222 -1.54 -19.97 -4.18
C ASN A 222 -0.21 -19.69 -3.46
N ALA A 223 0.87 -19.69 -4.24
CA ALA A 223 2.20 -19.37 -3.75
C ALA A 223 2.84 -18.29 -4.61
N ASN A 224 3.72 -17.51 -4.01
CA ASN A 224 4.35 -16.40 -4.70
C ASN A 224 5.77 -16.14 -4.19
N ALA A 225 6.55 -15.43 -5.00
CA ALA A 225 7.85 -14.91 -4.61
C ALA A 225 8.05 -13.51 -5.20
N THR A 226 8.57 -12.60 -4.39
CA THR A 226 8.78 -11.20 -4.72
C THR A 226 10.22 -10.95 -5.15
N ILE A 227 10.39 -10.14 -6.19
CA ILE A 227 11.67 -9.67 -6.72
C ILE A 227 11.60 -8.14 -6.79
N GLU A 228 12.50 -7.45 -6.10
CA GLU A 228 12.57 -5.99 -6.13
C GLU A 228 13.38 -5.51 -7.35
N VAL A 229 12.76 -4.70 -8.19
CA VAL A 229 13.45 -3.96 -9.25
C VAL A 229 13.56 -2.51 -8.81
N LYS A 230 14.78 -2.04 -8.57
CA LYS A 230 15.07 -0.71 -8.03
C LYS A 230 15.59 0.22 -9.12
N ALA A 231 15.33 1.52 -8.99
CA ALA A 231 15.86 2.54 -9.88
C ALA A 231 16.03 3.86 -9.12
N THR A 232 16.90 4.73 -9.61
CA THR A 232 16.91 6.14 -9.18
C THR A 232 15.55 6.79 -9.50
N PRO A 233 15.11 7.78 -8.72
CA PRO A 233 13.89 8.49 -9.04
C PRO A 233 14.08 9.26 -10.36
N ALA A 234 13.02 9.35 -11.15
CA ALA A 234 12.98 10.16 -12.36
C ALA A 234 11.76 11.07 -12.30
N ILE A 235 11.96 12.40 -12.35
CA ILE A 235 10.86 13.37 -12.37
C ILE A 235 10.22 13.36 -13.76
N THR A 236 8.96 12.90 -13.83
CA THR A 236 8.18 12.77 -15.07
C THR A 236 7.23 13.93 -15.30
N GLY A 237 6.95 14.74 -14.28
CA GLY A 237 6.08 15.91 -14.40
C GLY A 237 6.44 17.01 -13.42
N HIS A 238 6.54 18.24 -13.90
CA HIS A 238 6.71 19.46 -13.10
C HIS A 238 6.26 20.67 -13.94
N LYS A 239 6.08 21.84 -13.33
CA LYS A 239 5.89 23.09 -14.06
C LYS A 239 7.25 23.71 -14.38
N ARG A 240 7.46 24.18 -15.61
CA ARG A 240 8.68 24.95 -15.94
C ARG A 240 8.63 26.37 -15.35
N SER A 241 7.45 26.98 -15.36
CA SER A 241 7.21 28.28 -14.74
C SER A 241 5.76 28.47 -14.35
N GLU A 242 5.51 29.25 -13.31
CA GLU A 242 4.19 29.69 -12.86
C GLU A 242 4.16 31.22 -12.83
N ASN A 243 3.09 31.83 -13.37
CA ASN A 243 2.88 33.28 -13.31
C ASN A 243 1.61 33.56 -12.51
N LYS A 244 1.71 34.42 -11.50
CA LYS A 244 0.61 34.80 -10.63
C LYS A 244 0.63 36.29 -10.32
N ASN A 245 -0.50 36.83 -9.89
CA ASN A 245 -0.55 38.19 -9.38
C ASN A 245 -0.27 38.21 -7.88
N GLU A 246 0.20 39.33 -7.38
CA GLU A 246 0.33 39.64 -5.97
C GLU A 246 -1.02 39.42 -5.26
N GLY A 247 -0.97 38.76 -4.10
CA GLY A 247 -2.16 38.36 -3.33
C GLY A 247 -2.85 37.08 -3.79
N GLU A 248 -2.52 36.52 -4.97
CA GLU A 248 -3.02 35.20 -5.38
C GLU A 248 -2.29 34.06 -4.66
N ASN A 249 -2.75 32.82 -4.87
CA ASN A 249 -2.08 31.62 -4.40
C ASN A 249 -1.34 30.92 -5.56
N ALA A 250 -0.11 30.47 -5.31
CA ALA A 250 0.66 29.64 -6.23
C ALA A 250 0.69 28.18 -5.77
N MET A 251 0.66 27.27 -6.74
CA MET A 251 0.89 25.84 -6.52
C MET A 251 1.93 25.33 -7.52
N LEU A 252 3.05 24.86 -6.97
CA LEU A 252 4.12 24.19 -7.70
C LEU A 252 4.07 22.70 -7.35
N TYR A 253 4.40 21.83 -8.30
CA TYR A 253 4.35 20.38 -8.06
C TYR A 253 5.45 19.65 -8.81
N CYS A 254 5.80 18.47 -8.29
CA CYS A 254 6.64 17.49 -8.97
C CYS A 254 6.06 16.08 -8.84
N LYS A 255 6.15 15.31 -9.93
CA LYS A 255 5.78 13.89 -10.01
C LYS A 255 7.02 13.09 -10.38
N SER A 256 7.25 11.98 -9.72
CA SER A 256 8.36 11.08 -10.04
C SER A 256 7.92 9.64 -10.18
N VAL A 257 8.68 8.88 -10.94
CA VAL A 257 8.66 7.41 -10.92
C VAL A 257 9.99 6.92 -10.31
N GLY A 258 10.06 5.63 -9.94
CA GLY A 258 11.22 5.05 -9.29
C GLY A 258 10.85 4.29 -8.02
N TYR A 259 11.60 3.24 -7.73
CA TYR A 259 11.44 2.39 -6.55
C TYR A 259 12.82 2.15 -5.90
N PRO A 260 12.96 2.24 -4.56
CA PRO A 260 11.94 2.65 -3.59
C PRO A 260 11.40 4.06 -3.82
N HIS A 261 10.19 4.33 -3.33
CA HIS A 261 9.57 5.66 -3.46
C HIS A 261 10.46 6.76 -2.82
N PRO A 262 10.63 7.91 -3.50
CA PRO A 262 11.52 8.95 -3.01
C PRO A 262 10.95 9.73 -1.83
N THR A 263 11.87 10.29 -1.05
CA THR A 263 11.61 11.41 -0.14
C THR A 263 11.75 12.72 -0.90
N TRP A 264 10.92 13.69 -0.55
CA TRP A 264 10.82 14.98 -1.25
C TRP A 264 11.36 16.12 -0.41
N THR A 265 12.17 16.97 -1.02
CA THR A 265 12.64 18.23 -0.43
C THR A 265 12.38 19.38 -1.40
N TRP A 266 11.89 20.51 -0.87
CA TRP A 266 11.76 21.75 -1.61
C TRP A 266 12.80 22.76 -1.12
N ARG A 267 13.37 23.51 -2.05
CA ARG A 267 14.34 24.56 -1.76
C ARG A 267 14.18 25.71 -2.73
N LYS A 268 14.39 26.94 -2.26
CA LYS A 268 14.47 28.11 -3.14
C LYS A 268 15.93 28.29 -3.55
N VAL A 269 16.15 28.44 -4.86
CA VAL A 269 17.46 28.55 -5.48
C VAL A 269 17.76 30.01 -5.76
N ASP A 270 18.90 30.48 -5.27
CA ASP A 270 19.44 31.80 -5.57
C ASP A 270 20.89 31.68 -6.06
N GLY A 271 21.08 31.76 -7.38
CA GLY A 271 22.34 31.45 -8.03
C GLY A 271 22.78 30.01 -7.77
N THR A 272 23.86 29.84 -7.00
CA THR A 272 24.39 28.53 -6.57
C THR A 272 24.00 28.16 -5.14
N SER A 273 23.32 29.06 -4.43
CA SER A 273 22.87 28.86 -3.06
C SER A 273 21.48 28.23 -3.02
N TYR A 274 21.26 27.41 -2.00
CA TYR A 274 19.97 26.81 -1.69
C TYR A 274 19.50 27.32 -0.34
N THR A 275 18.26 27.79 -0.29
CA THR A 275 17.59 28.20 0.93
C THR A 275 16.44 27.24 1.19
N GLU A 276 16.35 26.74 2.42
CA GLU A 276 15.21 25.94 2.85
C GLU A 276 13.94 26.78 2.80
N ILE A 277 12.80 26.12 2.54
CA ILE A 277 11.52 26.80 2.50
C ILE A 277 11.12 27.18 3.93
N ASP A 278 11.08 28.48 4.20
CA ASP A 278 10.63 29.01 5.49
C ASP A 278 9.10 28.95 5.61
N ASN A 279 8.61 28.22 6.61
CA ASN A 279 7.20 28.13 6.98
C ASN A 279 6.88 28.91 8.27
N SER A 280 7.77 29.76 8.77
CA SER A 280 7.54 30.56 9.98
C SER A 280 6.31 31.46 9.88
N THR A 281 6.01 31.94 8.66
CA THR A 281 4.87 32.84 8.38
C THR A 281 3.53 32.11 8.27
N GLY A 282 3.51 30.78 8.20
CA GLY A 282 2.30 29.98 7.96
C GLY A 282 1.66 30.18 6.58
N ARG A 283 2.35 30.82 5.63
CA ARG A 283 1.86 31.02 4.26
C ARG A 283 2.26 29.89 3.29
N VAL A 284 3.18 29.02 3.69
CA VAL A 284 3.83 28.06 2.78
C VAL A 284 3.57 26.64 3.26
N PHE A 285 2.93 25.83 2.43
CA PHE A 285 2.51 24.48 2.77
C PHE A 285 3.11 23.47 1.79
N ILE A 286 3.81 22.46 2.33
CA ILE A 286 4.35 21.36 1.55
C ILE A 286 3.51 20.12 1.79
N THR A 287 3.03 19.49 0.73
CA THR A 287 2.32 18.21 0.79
C THR A 287 3.15 17.15 0.06
N ASN A 288 3.60 16.14 0.79
CA ASN A 288 4.39 15.04 0.25
C ASN A 288 3.57 13.74 0.19
N ARG A 289 3.69 13.04 -0.93
CA ARG A 289 3.19 11.67 -1.18
C ARG A 289 4.29 10.85 -1.85
N ASP A 290 4.09 9.54 -1.96
CA ASP A 290 5.10 8.59 -2.44
C ASP A 290 5.72 8.97 -3.80
N ASN A 291 4.92 9.43 -4.77
CA ASN A 291 5.36 9.76 -6.12
C ASN A 291 5.06 11.20 -6.53
N TYR A 292 4.68 12.05 -5.56
CA TYR A 292 4.15 13.37 -5.82
C TYR A 292 4.40 14.33 -4.66
N THR A 293 4.79 15.56 -4.97
CA THR A 293 4.91 16.64 -4.00
C THR A 293 4.31 17.94 -4.53
N GLU A 294 3.75 18.74 -3.62
CA GLU A 294 3.23 20.08 -3.88
C GLU A 294 3.80 21.09 -2.90
N LEU A 295 4.15 22.26 -3.41
CA LEU A 295 4.47 23.47 -2.65
C LEU A 295 3.39 24.51 -2.95
N ASN A 296 2.59 24.83 -1.94
CA ASN A 296 1.53 25.83 -1.99
C ASN A 296 1.98 27.09 -1.24
N ILE A 297 1.91 28.24 -1.90
CA ILE A 297 2.22 29.56 -1.31
C ILE A 297 0.96 30.41 -1.41
N VAL A 298 0.42 30.83 -0.25
CA VAL A 298 -0.79 31.65 -0.19
C VAL A 298 -0.45 33.13 -0.04
N ASN A 299 -1.32 33.98 -0.60
CA ASN A 299 -1.19 35.44 -0.54
C ASN A 299 0.22 35.90 -0.96
N LEU A 300 0.53 35.74 -2.24
CA LEU A 300 1.86 35.98 -2.80
C LEU A 300 2.34 37.43 -2.58
N ASP A 301 3.54 37.56 -2.02
CA ASP A 301 4.27 38.82 -1.90
C ASP A 301 5.21 39.01 -3.10
N ILE A 302 5.16 40.18 -3.73
CA ILE A 302 5.94 40.47 -4.95
C ILE A 302 7.44 40.62 -4.69
N ASN A 303 7.87 40.87 -3.45
CA ASN A 303 9.27 41.12 -3.11
C ASN A 303 9.97 39.84 -2.64
N THR A 304 9.28 38.96 -1.92
CA THR A 304 9.88 37.79 -1.28
C THR A 304 9.62 36.48 -2.03
N ASP A 305 8.47 36.34 -2.68
CA ASP A 305 8.03 35.03 -3.19
C ASP A 305 8.51 34.71 -4.61
N PRO A 306 8.75 35.67 -5.54
CA PRO A 306 9.37 35.36 -6.83
C PRO A 306 10.71 34.65 -6.69
N GLY A 307 11.01 33.75 -7.63
CA GLY A 307 12.29 33.08 -7.68
C GLY A 307 12.23 31.71 -8.36
N VAL A 308 13.32 30.98 -8.24
CA VAL A 308 13.44 29.62 -8.74
C VAL A 308 13.26 28.67 -7.56
N TYR A 309 12.29 27.77 -7.65
CA TYR A 309 12.03 26.74 -6.66
C TYR A 309 12.44 25.41 -7.22
N GLU A 310 13.16 24.60 -6.45
CA GLU A 310 13.57 23.26 -6.83
C GLU A 310 12.86 22.22 -5.97
N CYS A 311 12.33 21.21 -6.62
CA CYS A 311 11.92 19.97 -5.99
C CYS A 311 13.00 18.92 -6.20
N ASN A 312 13.41 18.24 -5.14
CA ASN A 312 14.39 17.17 -5.17
C ASN A 312 13.76 15.88 -4.64
N ALA A 313 13.81 14.83 -5.46
CA ALA A 313 13.35 13.48 -5.16
C ALA A 313 14.57 12.59 -4.87
N THR A 314 14.64 12.00 -3.68
CA THR A 314 15.78 11.19 -3.23
C THR A 314 15.33 9.83 -2.70
N ASN A 315 15.93 8.75 -3.20
CA ASN A 315 15.76 7.40 -2.66
C ASN A 315 17.12 6.71 -2.38
N ALA A 316 17.10 5.45 -1.95
CA ALA A 316 18.31 4.69 -1.61
C ALA A 316 19.26 4.43 -2.80
N ILE A 317 18.81 4.61 -4.05
CA ILE A 317 19.61 4.40 -5.26
C ILE A 317 20.24 5.72 -5.74
N GLY A 318 19.55 6.84 -5.55
CA GLY A 318 20.06 8.15 -5.94
C GLY A 318 19.03 9.26 -5.83
N ASN A 319 19.31 10.39 -6.48
CA ASN A 319 18.45 11.58 -6.47
C ASN A 319 18.24 12.17 -7.86
N THR A 320 17.20 12.99 -7.98
CA THR A 320 16.94 13.80 -9.17
C THR A 320 16.21 15.06 -8.74
N ALA A 321 16.48 16.18 -9.41
CA ALA A 321 15.88 17.46 -9.08
C ALA A 321 15.39 18.19 -10.33
N GLN A 322 14.34 18.98 -10.18
CA GLN A 322 13.83 19.86 -11.24
C GLN A 322 13.46 21.22 -10.65
N THR A 323 13.61 22.26 -11.47
CA THR A 323 13.33 23.64 -11.07
C THR A 323 12.08 24.20 -11.74
N THR A 324 11.37 25.05 -11.01
CA THR A 324 10.19 25.79 -11.44
C THR A 324 10.39 27.27 -11.14
N ILE A 325 10.17 28.13 -12.13
CA ILE A 325 10.29 29.59 -11.95
C ILE A 325 8.93 30.17 -11.55
N LEU A 326 8.81 30.74 -10.36
CA LEU A 326 7.64 31.50 -9.91
C LEU A 326 7.83 32.99 -10.21
N ARG A 327 6.90 33.55 -10.98
CA ARG A 327 6.83 34.99 -11.27
C ARG A 327 5.58 35.58 -10.66
N VAL A 328 5.76 36.65 -9.88
CA VAL A 328 4.66 37.43 -9.30
C VAL A 328 4.61 38.79 -10.00
N ARG A 329 3.42 39.20 -10.44
CA ARG A 329 3.16 40.52 -11.02
C ARG A 329 2.38 41.37 -10.02
N SER A 330 2.63 42.67 -9.99
CA SER A 330 1.84 43.55 -9.12
C SER A 330 0.37 43.52 -9.52
N ASN A 331 -0.51 43.52 -8.53
CA ASN A 331 -1.95 43.76 -8.71
C ASN A 331 -2.21 45.02 -9.54
N LEU A 332 -1.40 46.06 -9.33
CA LEU A 332 -1.54 47.36 -9.97
C LEU A 332 -0.96 47.39 -11.40
N ALA A 333 -0.32 46.31 -11.86
CA ALA A 333 0.26 46.22 -13.21
C ALA A 333 -0.70 46.66 -14.33
N PRO A 334 -2.02 46.34 -14.31
CA PRO A 334 -2.97 46.79 -15.32
C PRO A 334 -3.27 48.31 -15.29
N LEU A 335 -2.95 49.04 -14.21
CA LEU A 335 -3.20 50.47 -14.09
C LEU A 335 -2.11 51.34 -14.73
N TRP A 336 -0.88 50.82 -14.88
CA TRP A 336 0.26 51.57 -15.42
C TRP A 336 0.05 52.11 -16.84
N PRO A 337 -0.58 51.37 -17.78
CA PRO A 337 -0.91 51.91 -19.10
C PRO A 337 -1.84 53.12 -19.01
N PHE A 338 -2.84 53.09 -18.13
CA PHE A 338 -3.77 54.21 -17.94
C PHE A 338 -3.10 55.42 -17.31
N LEU A 339 -2.21 55.21 -16.34
CA LEU A 339 -1.38 56.28 -15.77
C LEU A 339 -0.44 56.90 -16.80
N GLY A 340 0.13 56.09 -17.70
CA GLY A 340 0.95 56.58 -18.82
C GLY A 340 0.16 57.48 -19.77
N VAL A 341 -1.04 57.04 -20.17
CA VAL A 341 -1.95 57.84 -21.01
C VAL A 341 -2.36 59.13 -20.29
N LEU A 342 -2.69 59.06 -19.00
CA LEU A 342 -3.07 60.23 -18.22
C LEU A 342 -1.91 61.24 -18.12
N ALA A 343 -0.68 60.77 -17.89
CA ALA A 343 0.50 61.62 -17.85
C ALA A 343 0.77 62.29 -19.20
N GLU A 344 0.61 61.57 -20.31
CA GLU A 344 0.73 62.12 -21.66
C GLU A 344 -0.30 63.23 -21.92
N ILE A 345 -1.56 63.01 -21.51
CA ILE A 345 -2.62 64.03 -21.59
C ILE A 345 -2.25 65.27 -20.77
N ILE A 346 -1.79 65.09 -19.53
CA ILE A 346 -1.39 66.20 -18.65
C ILE A 346 -0.23 67.00 -19.26
N ILE A 347 0.78 66.32 -19.80
CA ILE A 347 1.93 66.97 -20.46
C ILE A 347 1.47 67.82 -21.64
N LEU A 348 0.58 67.30 -22.49
CA LEU A 348 0.02 68.04 -23.63
C LEU A 348 -0.74 69.30 -23.17
N VAL A 349 -1.56 69.19 -22.12
CA VAL A 349 -2.30 70.34 -21.56
C VAL A 349 -1.34 71.41 -21.02
N VAL A 350 -0.30 71.01 -20.29
CA VAL A 350 0.70 71.95 -19.75
C VAL A 350 1.44 72.67 -20.88
N ILE A 351 1.83 71.96 -21.95
CA ILE A 351 2.47 72.55 -23.12
C ILE A 351 1.55 73.60 -23.76
N ILE A 352 0.26 73.29 -23.94
CA ILE A 352 -0.72 74.22 -24.51
C ILE A 352 -0.83 75.48 -23.65
N VAL A 353 -0.98 75.33 -22.33
CA VAL A 353 -1.11 76.48 -21.42
C VAL A 353 0.16 77.35 -21.41
N VAL A 354 1.35 76.75 -21.42
CA VAL A 354 2.62 77.49 -21.50
C VAL A 354 2.74 78.22 -22.84
N TYR A 355 2.35 77.56 -23.94
CA TYR A 355 2.37 78.16 -25.27
C TYR A 355 1.40 79.35 -25.36
N GLU A 356 0.17 79.21 -24.87
CA GLU A 356 -0.80 80.30 -24.83
C GLU A 356 -0.39 81.44 -23.91
N LYS A 357 0.24 81.13 -22.77
CA LYS A 357 0.75 82.16 -21.85
C LYS A 357 1.97 82.90 -22.39
N ARG A 358 2.75 82.28 -23.29
CA ARG A 358 3.85 82.96 -24.02
C ARG A 358 3.36 83.77 -25.22
N LYS A 359 2.15 83.49 -25.75
CA LYS A 359 1.64 84.07 -27.00
C LYS A 359 0.59 85.14 -26.75
N ARG A 360 1.00 86.32 -26.25
CA ARG A 360 0.34 87.63 -26.45
C ARG A 360 1.37 88.76 -26.21
N PRO A 361 1.38 89.87 -26.97
CA PRO A 361 1.30 90.00 -28.43
C PRO A 361 2.40 90.97 -28.97
N ASP A 362 3.05 90.63 -30.08
CA ASP A 362 3.69 91.63 -30.97
C ASP A 362 3.29 91.23 -32.40
N ASP A 363 2.09 91.64 -32.82
CA ASP A 363 1.68 91.56 -34.22
C ASP A 363 1.23 92.97 -34.67
N ILE A 364 2.02 93.56 -35.57
CA ILE A 364 1.71 94.80 -36.29
C ILE A 364 1.22 94.42 -37.69
N LEU A 365 -0.03 94.82 -37.93
CA LEU A 365 -0.69 95.33 -39.14
C LEU A 365 -0.58 94.58 -40.49
N ASP A 366 -1.80 94.35 -41.00
CA ASP A 366 -2.21 93.93 -42.34
C ASP A 366 -1.73 94.87 -43.46
N ASP A 367 -1.51 94.31 -44.66
CA ASP A 367 -1.99 94.95 -45.89
C ASP A 367 -2.16 93.96 -47.06
N ASP A 368 -3.26 94.19 -47.77
CA ASP A 368 -3.91 93.45 -48.86
C ASP A 368 -3.17 93.58 -50.23
N GLU A 369 -2.93 92.46 -50.94
CA GLU A 369 -3.49 92.11 -52.28
C GLU A 369 -2.50 92.26 -53.49
N PRO A 370 -2.82 91.85 -54.74
CA PRO A 370 -2.55 90.51 -55.32
C PRO A 370 -1.70 90.51 -56.61
N ALA A 371 -1.26 89.32 -57.06
CA ALA A 371 -1.11 88.98 -58.49
C ALA A 371 -0.90 87.47 -58.70
N GLY A 372 -1.67 86.84 -59.60
CA GLY A 372 -1.25 85.60 -60.27
C GLY A 372 -0.16 85.88 -61.33
N PRO A 373 0.13 84.99 -62.31
CA PRO A 373 -0.32 83.60 -62.51
C PRO A 373 0.82 82.61 -62.96
N MET A 374 0.44 81.36 -63.22
CA MET A 374 0.91 80.49 -64.32
C MET A 374 2.16 79.58 -64.21
N LYS A 375 1.88 78.24 -64.26
CA LYS A 375 2.60 77.09 -64.88
C LYS A 375 4.02 76.73 -64.35
N THR A 376 4.58 75.50 -64.39
CA THR A 376 4.49 74.28 -65.24
C THR A 376 5.04 73.03 -64.52
N ASN A 377 4.66 71.84 -65.02
CA ASN A 377 5.42 70.55 -65.13
C ASN A 377 5.72 69.72 -63.86
N SER A 378 5.20 68.48 -63.78
CA SER A 378 5.77 67.19 -64.28
C SER A 378 6.82 66.64 -63.29
N THR A 379 6.75 65.43 -62.72
CA THR A 379 6.65 64.09 -63.35
C THR A 379 6.22 62.99 -62.36
N ASN A 380 5.66 61.92 -62.92
CA ASN A 380 5.48 60.59 -62.35
C ASN A 380 6.76 59.98 -61.75
N ASN A 381 6.61 59.13 -60.72
CA ASN A 381 7.10 57.75 -60.81
C ASN A 381 6.52 56.81 -59.74
N HIS A 382 5.91 55.75 -60.26
CA HIS A 382 5.42 54.55 -59.59
C HIS A 382 6.47 53.44 -59.83
N LYS A 383 6.89 52.69 -58.80
CA LYS A 383 7.41 51.32 -58.96
C LYS A 383 7.57 50.53 -57.64
N ASP A 384 6.66 49.58 -57.49
CA ASP A 384 6.82 48.16 -57.13
C ASP A 384 7.78 47.68 -56.02
N LYS A 385 7.10 47.10 -55.02
CA LYS A 385 7.33 45.83 -54.30
C LYS A 385 8.54 44.99 -54.73
N ASN A 386 9.33 44.56 -53.74
CA ASN A 386 10.07 43.31 -53.77
C ASN A 386 9.87 42.53 -52.46
N ILE A 387 9.24 41.35 -52.59
CA ILE A 387 9.15 40.29 -51.60
C ILE A 387 10.43 39.45 -51.72
N ARG A 388 11.11 39.21 -50.59
CA ARG A 388 12.28 38.33 -50.52
C ARG A 388 11.87 37.01 -49.83
N GLN A 389 11.72 35.95 -50.62
CA GLN A 389 11.78 34.57 -50.13
C GLN A 389 13.24 34.13 -50.06
N ARG A 390 13.61 33.42 -48.99
CA ARG A 390 14.91 32.75 -48.85
C ARG A 390 14.64 31.30 -48.44
N ASN A 391 14.84 30.39 -49.38
CA ASN A 391 15.05 28.97 -49.11
C ASN A 391 16.55 28.73 -48.93
N THR A 392 16.91 27.90 -47.96
CA THR A 392 18.21 27.23 -47.91
C THR A 392 17.99 25.74 -47.72
N LYS A 393 18.79 25.00 -48.50
CA LYS A 393 18.99 23.55 -48.63
C LYS A 393 19.01 22.77 -47.33
#